data_AF-A0A3G5FMM9-F1
#
_entry.id   AF-A0A3G5FMM9-F1
#
_cell.length_a   1.000
_cell.length_b   1.000
_cell.length_c   1.000
_cell.angle_alpha   90.00
_cell.angle_beta   90.00
_cell.angle_gamma   90.00
#
_symmetry.space_group_name_H-M   'P 1'
#
loop_
_entity.id
_entity.type
_entity.pdbx_description
1 polymer ?
#
loop_
_entity_poly.entity_id
_entity_poly.type
_entity_poly.pdbx_seq_one_letter_code
_entity_poly.pdbx_strand_id
1 'polypeptide(L)'
;MNQLVARAVLRGLIGGRSCKRYVSPPSAAAAAVVRPFDEAVVMWRAQGLGQWRRAMSTAAEKATAVTEKDEKESTLAAATEKKKEGGEVMVASYWGISRPKITREDGTEWPWNCFMPWETYQSDLTIDLSKHHVPKTFLDKVAYRTVKILRIPTDIFFQRRYGCRAMMLETVAAVPGMVGGMLLHLRSLRKFEHSGGWVKALLEEAENERMHLMTMVELVKPKWYERLLVLTVQGVFFNAFFVLYLLSPKLAHRVVGYLEEEAIHSYTEYLKDIGSGKIENVAAPAIAIDYWRLPKDSTLKDVITVIRADEAHHRDVNHFASDVHYQGKELREAPAPIGYR
;
A
#
# COMPACT_ATOMS: atom_id res chain seq x y z
N MET A 1 -12.25 47.88 18.65
CA MET A 1 -13.33 48.86 18.86
C MET A 1 -13.74 49.43 17.51
N ASN A 2 -15.02 49.22 17.16
CA ASN A 2 -15.92 49.95 16.23
C ASN A 2 -15.42 50.22 14.80
N GLN A 3 -15.88 49.51 13.76
CA GLN A 3 -17.19 49.55 13.09
C GLN A 3 -17.66 50.94 12.63
N LEU A 4 -17.94 51.04 11.31
CA LEU A 4 -18.95 51.84 10.57
C LEU A 4 -18.38 52.77 9.48
N VAL A 5 -18.61 52.43 8.20
CA VAL A 5 -19.64 53.03 7.31
C VAL A 5 -19.29 52.75 5.84
N ALA A 6 -20.28 52.22 5.12
CA ALA A 6 -20.29 51.91 3.70
C ALA A 6 -20.91 53.05 2.84
N ARG A 7 -20.77 52.89 1.50
CA ARG A 7 -21.54 53.45 0.36
C ARG A 7 -20.85 54.57 -0.45
N ALA A 8 -20.63 54.34 -1.75
CA ALA A 8 -21.56 54.76 -2.83
C ALA A 8 -20.90 54.62 -4.22
N VAL A 9 -21.76 54.40 -5.22
CA VAL A 9 -21.47 54.06 -6.62
C VAL A 9 -21.63 55.32 -7.51
N LEU A 10 -20.99 55.29 -8.69
CA LEU A 10 -21.46 55.85 -9.98
C LEU A 10 -21.02 57.28 -10.39
N ARG A 11 -20.17 57.34 -11.45
CA ARG A 11 -20.10 58.28 -12.60
C ARG A 11 -18.72 58.08 -13.24
N GLY A 12 -18.50 58.06 -14.56
CA GLY A 12 -19.28 58.43 -15.72
C GLY A 12 -18.26 58.73 -16.82
N LEU A 13 -18.47 58.14 -18.01
CA LEU A 13 -17.70 58.33 -19.24
C LEU A 13 -17.62 59.81 -19.67
N ILE A 14 -16.54 60.20 -20.40
CA ILE A 14 -16.57 60.85 -21.74
C ILE A 14 -15.18 61.42 -22.11
N GLY A 15 -14.76 61.13 -23.35
CA GLY A 15 -13.82 61.93 -24.17
C GLY A 15 -12.44 61.27 -24.37
N GLY A 16 -11.98 60.82 -25.54
CA GLY A 16 -12.42 61.03 -26.93
C GLY A 16 -11.35 61.78 -27.75
N ARG A 17 -10.55 61.07 -28.57
CA ARG A 17 -9.85 61.46 -29.83
C ARG A 17 -8.75 60.40 -30.11
N SER A 18 -8.85 59.49 -31.08
CA SER A 18 -8.95 59.56 -32.56
C SER A 18 -7.67 60.08 -33.26
N CYS A 19 -6.96 59.20 -33.96
CA CYS A 19 -6.62 59.40 -35.38
C CYS A 19 -6.28 58.06 -36.09
N LYS A 20 -6.87 57.90 -37.29
CA LYS A 20 -6.77 56.78 -38.25
C LYS A 20 -5.67 57.01 -39.31
N ARG A 21 -5.19 55.92 -39.94
CA ARG A 21 -5.13 55.65 -41.42
C ARG A 21 -4.40 54.31 -41.66
N TYR A 22 -5.05 53.23 -42.13
CA TYR A 22 -5.41 52.83 -43.51
C TYR A 22 -4.22 52.65 -44.47
N VAL A 23 -4.05 51.45 -45.06
CA VAL A 23 -4.19 51.11 -46.49
C VAL A 23 -4.13 49.56 -46.68
N SER A 24 -5.01 49.03 -47.54
CA SER A 24 -4.99 47.69 -48.20
C SER A 24 -5.38 47.89 -49.69
N PRO A 25 -5.56 46.84 -50.52
CA PRO A 25 -4.64 45.93 -51.25
C PRO A 25 -4.76 46.13 -52.80
N PRO A 26 -4.40 45.18 -53.71
CA PRO A 26 -5.38 44.15 -54.19
C PRO A 26 -4.85 42.80 -54.79
N SER A 27 -5.79 41.82 -54.90
CA SER A 27 -6.08 40.67 -55.85
C SER A 27 -5.02 40.03 -56.78
N ALA A 28 -5.06 38.76 -57.25
CA ALA A 28 -6.18 37.87 -57.67
C ALA A 28 -5.78 36.36 -57.92
N ALA A 29 -6.76 35.45 -57.82
CA ALA A 29 -7.14 34.23 -58.63
C ALA A 29 -6.07 33.24 -59.19
N ALA A 30 -6.27 31.92 -59.43
CA ALA A 30 -7.28 30.84 -59.30
C ALA A 30 -6.49 29.51 -59.55
N ALA A 31 -6.82 28.31 -59.05
CA ALA A 31 -7.83 27.39 -59.57
C ALA A 31 -7.88 26.09 -58.72
N ALA A 32 -9.03 25.41 -58.76
CA ALA A 32 -9.41 24.25 -57.96
C ALA A 32 -9.29 22.91 -58.72
N VAL A 33 -9.04 21.81 -58.00
CA VAL A 33 -9.49 20.44 -58.36
C VAL A 33 -9.92 19.66 -57.09
N VAL A 34 -11.24 19.46 -57.01
CA VAL A 34 -12.12 18.38 -56.49
C VAL A 34 -11.56 17.16 -55.69
N ARG A 35 -12.01 17.09 -54.40
CA ARG A 35 -12.61 16.04 -53.51
C ARG A 35 -12.65 14.52 -53.86
N PRO A 36 -12.99 13.58 -52.92
CA PRO A 36 -13.58 13.68 -51.54
C PRO A 36 -12.77 12.91 -50.44
N PHE A 37 -12.90 13.02 -49.10
CA PHE A 37 -13.95 13.16 -48.06
C PHE A 37 -14.89 11.97 -47.89
N ASP A 38 -14.57 11.09 -46.92
CA ASP A 38 -15.53 10.21 -46.23
C ASP A 38 -15.53 10.52 -44.72
N GLU A 39 -16.64 11.08 -44.26
CA GLU A 39 -17.09 11.08 -42.87
C GLU A 39 -18.01 9.87 -42.66
N ALA A 40 -17.83 9.16 -41.54
CA ALA A 40 -18.92 8.40 -40.94
C ALA A 40 -18.79 8.42 -39.43
N VAL A 41 -19.37 9.47 -38.82
CA VAL A 41 -19.87 9.45 -37.44
C VAL A 41 -21.27 8.83 -37.47
N VAL A 42 -21.46 7.68 -36.83
CA VAL A 42 -22.80 7.21 -36.44
C VAL A 42 -22.77 6.68 -35.00
N MET A 43 -23.38 7.49 -34.14
CA MET A 43 -24.14 7.17 -32.92
C MET A 43 -23.77 5.93 -32.09
N TRP A 44 -23.23 6.19 -30.90
CA TRP A 44 -23.40 5.36 -29.71
C TRP A 44 -24.87 5.38 -29.27
N ARG A 45 -25.57 4.26 -29.40
CA ARG A 45 -26.83 3.98 -28.69
C ARG A 45 -26.64 2.78 -27.78
N ALA A 46 -27.03 2.97 -26.52
CA ALA A 46 -27.03 1.98 -25.46
C ALA A 46 -28.02 0.83 -25.73
N GLN A 47 -27.57 -0.40 -25.49
CA GLN A 47 -28.31 -1.64 -25.19
C GLN A 47 -27.21 -2.70 -25.03
N GLY A 48 -26.90 -3.27 -23.87
CA GLY A 48 -27.74 -4.10 -23.02
C GLY A 48 -26.82 -5.17 -22.44
N LEU A 49 -27.08 -5.61 -21.21
CA LEU A 49 -26.28 -6.57 -20.44
C LEU A 49 -25.97 -7.86 -21.21
N GLY A 50 -24.70 -8.07 -21.57
CA GLY A 50 -24.18 -9.32 -22.11
C GLY A 50 -23.60 -10.20 -21.00
N GLN A 51 -24.33 -11.26 -20.65
CA GLN A 51 -23.90 -12.32 -19.73
C GLN A 51 -22.61 -13.00 -20.24
N TRP A 52 -21.54 -12.95 -19.45
CA TRP A 52 -20.35 -13.77 -19.69
C TRP A 52 -20.64 -15.21 -19.28
N ARG A 53 -21.00 -16.04 -20.26
CA ARG A 53 -21.22 -17.48 -20.07
C ARG A 53 -19.86 -18.19 -20.14
N ARG A 54 -19.46 -18.78 -19.02
CA ARG A 54 -18.23 -19.57 -18.84
C ARG A 54 -18.39 -20.91 -19.58
N ALA A 55 -17.59 -21.19 -20.60
CA ALA A 55 -17.56 -22.50 -21.26
C ALA A 55 -16.33 -23.29 -20.79
N MET A 56 -16.58 -24.35 -20.02
CA MET A 56 -15.64 -25.44 -19.78
C MET A 56 -16.09 -26.61 -20.64
N SER A 57 -15.20 -27.14 -21.49
CA SER A 57 -15.36 -28.49 -22.03
C SER A 57 -14.00 -29.09 -22.27
N THR A 58 -13.66 -30.11 -21.50
CA THR A 58 -12.65 -31.11 -21.83
C THR A 58 -13.37 -32.30 -22.45
N ALA A 59 -13.12 -32.56 -23.73
CA ALA A 59 -13.48 -33.82 -24.36
C ALA A 59 -12.19 -34.46 -24.88
N ALA A 60 -11.93 -35.66 -24.37
CA ALA A 60 -10.84 -36.52 -24.81
C ALA A 60 -11.29 -37.32 -26.03
N GLU A 61 -10.45 -37.39 -27.06
CA GLU A 61 -10.58 -38.37 -28.13
C GLU A 61 -9.28 -39.17 -28.27
N LYS A 62 -9.42 -40.49 -28.17
CA LYS A 62 -8.42 -41.50 -28.52
C LYS A 62 -8.42 -41.66 -30.04
N ALA A 63 -7.24 -41.66 -30.66
CA ALA A 63 -7.01 -42.29 -31.94
C ALA A 63 -5.69 -43.10 -31.91
N THR A 64 -5.77 -44.29 -32.47
CA THR A 64 -4.82 -45.40 -32.39
C THR A 64 -3.69 -45.35 -33.42
N ALA A 65 -2.47 -45.58 -32.93
CA ALA A 65 -1.26 -46.22 -33.49
C ALA A 65 -1.07 -46.43 -35.02
N VAL A 66 0.11 -46.00 -35.52
CA VAL A 66 1.08 -46.85 -36.26
C VAL A 66 2.52 -46.40 -35.94
N THR A 67 3.39 -47.38 -35.75
CA THR A 67 4.81 -47.41 -35.34
C THR A 67 5.81 -47.01 -36.44
N GLU A 68 6.94 -46.36 -36.08
CA GLU A 68 8.31 -46.87 -36.31
C GLU A 68 9.44 -45.98 -35.69
N LYS A 69 10.16 -46.60 -34.73
CA LYS A 69 11.58 -46.54 -34.32
C LYS A 69 12.34 -45.21 -34.08
N ASP A 70 12.55 -44.98 -32.79
CA ASP A 70 13.77 -44.66 -32.03
C ASP A 70 15.13 -44.56 -32.73
N GLU A 71 15.90 -43.52 -32.36
CA GLU A 71 17.20 -43.67 -31.69
C GLU A 71 17.69 -42.35 -31.08
N LYS A 72 17.64 -42.24 -29.74
CA LYS A 72 18.70 -41.74 -28.83
C LYS A 72 18.11 -41.27 -27.50
N GLU A 73 17.93 -42.22 -26.60
CA GLU A 73 17.80 -41.96 -25.17
C GLU A 73 18.86 -42.80 -24.45
N SER A 74 19.85 -42.15 -23.85
CA SER A 74 20.59 -42.72 -22.73
C SER A 74 21.28 -41.59 -21.97
N THR A 75 20.80 -41.34 -20.76
CA THR A 75 21.52 -41.06 -19.50
C THR A 75 20.77 -40.00 -18.71
N LEU A 76 19.93 -40.46 -17.77
CA LEU A 76 19.83 -40.00 -16.38
C LEU A 76 18.61 -40.67 -15.73
N ALA A 77 18.68 -42.01 -15.64
CA ALA A 77 17.80 -42.81 -14.79
C ALA A 77 18.70 -43.67 -13.90
N ALA A 78 19.13 -43.12 -12.78
CA ALA A 78 19.64 -43.91 -11.66
C ALA A 78 19.67 -43.05 -10.38
N ALA A 79 19.10 -43.62 -9.32
CA ALA A 79 19.12 -43.23 -7.90
C ALA A 79 17.87 -42.45 -7.42
N THR A 80 17.04 -42.90 -6.48
CA THR A 80 16.98 -44.14 -5.69
C THR A 80 15.57 -44.18 -5.09
N GLU A 81 14.77 -45.23 -5.39
CA GLU A 81 13.58 -45.54 -4.59
C GLU A 81 14.02 -46.25 -3.29
N LYS A 82 13.69 -45.66 -2.14
CA LYS A 82 13.51 -46.41 -0.90
C LYS A 82 12.08 -46.18 -0.41
N LYS A 83 11.26 -47.22 -0.56
CA LYS A 83 9.96 -47.36 0.09
C LYS A 83 10.11 -47.15 1.60
N LYS A 84 9.30 -46.26 2.15
CA LYS A 84 8.79 -46.38 3.53
C LYS A 84 7.27 -46.37 3.46
N GLU A 85 6.69 -47.40 4.06
CA GLU A 85 5.26 -47.58 4.28
C GLU A 85 4.71 -46.49 5.19
N GLY A 86 3.52 -46.00 4.84
CA GLY A 86 2.79 -44.96 5.57
C GLY A 86 1.88 -44.24 4.60
N GLY A 87 0.65 -44.73 4.46
CA GLY A 87 -0.32 -44.24 3.49
C GLY A 87 -0.70 -42.78 3.73
N GLU A 88 -0.21 -41.91 2.86
CA GLU A 88 -0.88 -40.68 2.49
C GLU A 88 -0.84 -40.65 0.96
N VAL A 89 -2.01 -40.55 0.32
CA VAL A 89 -2.13 -40.55 -1.14
C VAL A 89 -1.35 -39.33 -1.64
N MET A 90 -0.14 -39.56 -2.15
CA MET A 90 0.65 -38.53 -2.79
C MET A 90 -0.10 -38.08 -4.05
N VAL A 91 -0.85 -37.00 -3.93
CA VAL A 91 -1.36 -36.28 -5.09
C VAL A 91 -0.13 -35.88 -5.89
N ALA A 92 0.05 -36.48 -7.07
CA ALA A 92 1.12 -36.12 -7.99
C ALA A 92 0.91 -34.67 -8.42
N SER A 93 1.47 -33.72 -7.68
CA SER A 93 1.40 -32.32 -8.07
C SER A 93 2.34 -32.13 -9.25
N TYR A 94 1.82 -31.61 -10.36
CA TYR A 94 2.58 -31.25 -11.56
C TYR A 94 3.82 -30.38 -11.24
N TRP A 95 3.73 -29.58 -10.17
CA TRP A 95 4.79 -28.69 -9.70
C TRP A 95 5.69 -29.25 -8.58
N GLY A 96 5.46 -30.49 -8.12
CA GLY A 96 6.20 -31.06 -6.97
C GLY A 96 6.13 -30.19 -5.70
N ILE A 97 4.93 -29.75 -5.31
CA ILE A 97 4.66 -28.88 -4.15
C ILE A 97 5.13 -29.58 -2.87
N SER A 98 6.40 -29.38 -2.56
CA SER A 98 7.09 -29.87 -1.37
C SER A 98 7.81 -28.70 -0.74
N ARG A 99 7.80 -28.64 0.59
CA ARG A 99 8.43 -27.55 1.33
C ARG A 99 9.95 -27.73 1.29
N PRO A 100 10.74 -26.81 0.71
CA PRO A 100 12.18 -26.83 0.90
C PRO A 100 12.49 -26.65 2.38
N LYS A 101 13.37 -27.47 2.93
CA LYS A 101 13.84 -27.31 4.31
C LYS A 101 14.78 -26.11 4.38
N ILE A 102 14.23 -24.95 4.72
CA ILE A 102 15.02 -23.76 5.03
C ILE A 102 15.44 -23.83 6.50
N THR A 103 16.67 -23.42 6.79
CA THR A 103 17.22 -23.35 8.15
C THR A 103 17.50 -21.90 8.55
N ARG A 104 17.41 -21.62 9.84
CA ARG A 104 17.94 -20.41 10.49
C ARG A 104 19.46 -20.36 10.40
N GLU A 105 20.03 -19.20 10.77
CA GLU A 105 21.48 -19.04 10.95
C GLU A 105 22.06 -20.00 12.01
N ASP A 106 21.26 -20.40 13.02
CA ASP A 106 21.63 -21.37 14.05
C ASP A 106 21.44 -22.85 13.64
N GLY A 107 21.04 -23.11 12.40
CA GLY A 107 20.83 -24.46 11.86
C GLY A 107 19.47 -25.09 12.19
N THR A 108 18.61 -24.43 12.99
CA THR A 108 17.25 -24.93 13.27
C THR A 108 16.33 -24.74 12.07
N GLU A 109 15.30 -25.58 11.92
CA GLU A 109 14.35 -25.48 10.82
C GLU A 109 13.53 -24.17 10.90
N TRP A 110 13.37 -23.50 9.75
CA TRP A 110 12.57 -22.28 9.62
C TRP A 110 11.08 -22.61 9.63
N PRO A 111 10.30 -22.12 10.62
CA PRO A 111 8.91 -22.55 10.77
C PRO A 111 7.95 -21.78 9.83
N TRP A 112 8.34 -20.64 9.27
CA TRP A 112 7.45 -19.75 8.51
C TRP A 112 7.41 -20.06 7.02
N ASN A 113 6.26 -19.80 6.40
CA ASN A 113 6.05 -19.84 4.95
C ASN A 113 5.66 -18.47 4.37
N CYS A 114 5.35 -17.51 5.23
CA CYS A 114 4.90 -16.17 4.84
C CYS A 114 6.04 -15.16 4.70
N PHE A 115 7.24 -15.49 5.20
CA PHE A 115 8.46 -14.71 5.02
C PHE A 115 9.68 -15.61 5.21
N MET A 116 10.81 -15.16 4.70
CA MET A 116 12.08 -15.87 4.62
C MET A 116 13.14 -15.24 5.53
N PRO A 117 14.17 -16.00 5.95
CA PRO A 117 15.22 -15.47 6.81
C PRO A 117 15.92 -14.21 6.26
N TRP A 118 16.05 -14.07 4.95
CA TRP A 118 16.67 -12.90 4.31
C TRP A 118 15.74 -11.67 4.20
N GLU A 119 14.46 -11.82 4.50
CA GLU A 119 13.48 -10.72 4.57
C GLU A 119 13.37 -10.15 5.99
N THR A 120 13.93 -10.84 6.98
CA THR A 120 14.00 -10.38 8.37
C THR A 120 15.04 -9.29 8.55
N TYR A 121 14.84 -8.40 9.53
CA TYR A 121 15.72 -7.26 9.78
C TYR A 121 15.73 -6.89 11.27
N GLN A 122 16.60 -5.93 11.64
CA GLN A 122 16.61 -5.33 12.97
C GLN A 122 16.09 -3.91 12.85
N SER A 123 15.03 -3.55 13.58
CA SER A 123 14.49 -2.19 13.54
C SER A 123 15.49 -1.18 14.11
N ASP A 124 15.57 -0.01 13.50
CA ASP A 124 16.39 1.10 13.98
C ASP A 124 15.78 1.73 15.23
N LEU A 125 16.30 1.34 16.40
CA LEU A 125 15.87 1.89 17.68
C LEU A 125 16.44 3.29 17.98
N THR A 126 17.31 3.83 17.12
CA THR A 126 17.91 5.17 17.28
C THR A 126 17.07 6.27 16.63
N ILE A 127 16.02 5.90 15.90
CA ILE A 127 15.11 6.83 15.22
C ILE A 127 14.44 7.81 16.19
N ASP A 128 14.32 9.07 15.77
CA ASP A 128 13.72 10.12 16.58
C ASP A 128 12.20 9.96 16.67
N LEU A 129 11.72 9.44 17.80
CA LEU A 129 10.30 9.26 18.09
C LEU A 129 9.54 10.57 18.33
N SER A 130 10.24 11.67 18.63
CA SER A 130 9.64 12.96 18.98
C SER A 130 9.38 13.88 17.78
N LYS A 131 9.92 13.52 16.61
CA LYS A 131 9.75 14.27 15.37
C LYS A 131 8.28 14.37 14.99
N HIS A 132 7.85 15.62 14.78
CA HIS A 132 6.49 15.99 14.39
C HIS A 132 6.55 16.89 13.17
N HIS A 133 5.79 16.57 12.13
CA HIS A 133 5.67 17.46 10.98
C HIS A 133 4.67 18.58 11.25
N VAL A 134 5.15 19.83 11.37
CA VAL A 134 4.26 20.97 11.61
C VAL A 134 3.39 21.23 10.37
N PRO A 135 2.04 21.27 10.46
CA PRO A 135 1.17 21.49 9.32
C PRO A 135 1.25 22.94 8.80
N LYS A 136 1.99 23.13 7.69
CA LYS A 136 2.22 24.45 7.09
C LYS A 136 1.17 24.78 6.03
N THR A 137 0.95 23.87 5.10
CA THR A 137 0.04 24.11 3.96
C THR A 137 -1.43 23.89 4.32
N PHE A 138 -2.36 24.32 3.46
CA PHE A 138 -3.78 24.03 3.65
C PHE A 138 -4.06 22.52 3.70
N LEU A 139 -3.47 21.76 2.77
CA LEU A 139 -3.65 20.31 2.71
C LEU A 139 -3.00 19.60 3.91
N ASP A 140 -1.90 20.10 4.45
CA ASP A 140 -1.33 19.56 5.70
C ASP A 140 -2.29 19.74 6.87
N LYS A 141 -2.92 20.91 6.97
CA LYS A 141 -3.92 21.18 8.01
C LYS A 141 -5.16 20.31 7.85
N VAL A 142 -5.58 20.03 6.61
CA VAL A 142 -6.65 19.08 6.33
C VAL A 142 -6.24 17.68 6.77
N ALA A 143 -5.06 17.19 6.37
CA ALA A 143 -4.54 15.88 6.77
C ALA A 143 -4.51 15.72 8.29
N TYR A 144 -3.88 16.67 8.98
CA TYR A 144 -3.76 16.66 10.44
C TYR A 144 -5.12 16.64 11.13
N ARG A 145 -6.06 17.49 10.70
CA ARG A 145 -7.41 17.53 11.26
C ARG A 145 -8.16 16.24 11.00
N THR A 146 -8.04 15.67 9.80
CA THR A 146 -8.67 14.37 9.47
C THR A 146 -8.19 13.29 10.43
N VAL A 147 -6.88 13.16 10.64
CA VAL A 147 -6.32 12.16 11.58
C VAL A 147 -6.80 12.40 13.01
N LYS A 148 -6.78 13.64 13.49
CA LYS A 148 -7.29 13.97 14.84
C LYS A 148 -8.77 13.66 15.00
N ILE A 149 -9.58 13.86 13.96
CA ILE A 149 -11.02 13.51 13.98
C ILE A 149 -11.20 11.99 13.98
N LEU A 150 -10.44 11.25 13.15
CA LEU A 150 -10.49 9.79 13.10
C LEU A 150 -10.07 9.14 14.43
N ARG A 151 -9.21 9.81 15.21
CA ARG A 151 -8.81 9.35 16.54
C ARG A 151 -9.94 9.37 17.57
N ILE A 152 -10.90 10.28 17.47
CA ILE A 152 -11.98 10.41 18.47
C ILE A 152 -12.83 9.13 18.59
N PRO A 153 -13.43 8.60 17.50
CA PRO A 153 -14.24 7.40 17.59
C PRO A 153 -13.42 6.17 17.99
N THR A 154 -12.16 6.07 17.58
CA THR A 154 -11.30 4.94 17.94
C THR A 154 -10.96 4.97 19.44
N ASP A 155 -10.59 6.13 19.99
CA ASP A 155 -10.34 6.29 21.43
C ASP A 155 -11.59 5.95 22.26
N ILE A 156 -12.78 6.35 21.81
CA ILE A 156 -14.06 6.05 22.48
C ILE A 156 -14.38 4.55 22.41
N PHE A 157 -14.20 3.92 21.24
CA PHE A 157 -14.58 2.53 21.02
C PHE A 157 -13.65 1.54 21.73
N PHE A 158 -12.34 1.78 21.69
CA PHE A 158 -11.36 0.85 22.25
C PHE A 158 -10.96 1.15 23.68
N GLN A 159 -11.04 2.41 24.11
CA GLN A 159 -10.55 2.85 25.42
C GLN A 159 -9.14 2.30 25.69
N ARG A 160 -8.93 1.58 26.80
CA ARG A 160 -7.65 0.96 27.19
C ARG A 160 -7.47 -0.50 26.73
N ARG A 161 -8.24 -0.99 25.76
CA ARG A 161 -8.05 -2.34 25.19
C ARG A 161 -6.94 -2.32 24.14
N TYR A 162 -5.69 -2.09 24.57
CA TYR A 162 -4.54 -1.86 23.68
C TYR A 162 -4.31 -2.98 22.66
N GLY A 163 -4.35 -4.25 23.07
CA GLY A 163 -4.15 -5.37 22.15
C GLY A 163 -5.24 -5.48 21.07
N CYS A 164 -6.51 -5.30 21.44
CA CYS A 164 -7.61 -5.27 20.46
C CYS A 164 -7.56 -4.03 19.57
N ARG A 165 -7.15 -2.88 20.13
CA ARG A 165 -6.98 -1.61 19.42
C ARG A 165 -5.87 -1.71 18.39
N ALA A 166 -4.67 -2.11 18.79
CA ALA A 166 -3.51 -2.27 17.92
C ALA A 166 -3.87 -3.22 16.78
N MET A 167 -4.28 -4.46 17.10
CA MET A 167 -4.73 -5.44 16.11
C MET A 167 -5.74 -4.85 15.10
N MET A 168 -6.74 -4.09 15.56
CA MET A 168 -7.69 -3.49 14.63
C MET A 168 -7.12 -2.34 13.79
N LEU A 169 -6.28 -1.48 14.37
CA LEU A 169 -5.66 -0.37 13.64
C LEU A 169 -4.64 -0.88 12.61
N GLU A 170 -3.88 -1.95 12.92
CA GLU A 170 -2.96 -2.59 11.97
C GLU A 170 -3.68 -3.08 10.69
N THR A 171 -4.94 -3.54 10.82
CA THR A 171 -5.72 -3.95 9.62
C THR A 171 -6.02 -2.79 8.68
N VAL A 172 -6.00 -1.56 9.18
CA VAL A 172 -6.21 -0.33 8.42
C VAL A 172 -4.87 0.25 7.97
N ALA A 173 -3.84 0.21 8.83
CA ALA A 173 -2.50 0.71 8.57
C ALA A 173 -1.79 -0.04 7.42
N ALA A 174 -2.09 -1.34 7.22
CA ALA A 174 -1.58 -2.08 6.07
C ALA A 174 -2.19 -1.67 4.70
N VAL A 175 -3.26 -0.86 4.66
CA VAL A 175 -3.98 -0.52 3.42
C VAL A 175 -3.29 0.58 2.59
N PRO A 176 -2.84 1.71 3.17
CA PRO A 176 -2.23 2.81 2.43
C PRO A 176 -1.03 2.41 1.56
N GLY A 177 -0.05 1.70 2.13
CA GLY A 177 1.12 1.22 1.40
C GLY A 177 0.74 0.33 0.21
N MET A 178 -0.23 -0.56 0.39
CA MET A 178 -0.74 -1.43 -0.67
C MET A 178 -1.40 -0.63 -1.80
N VAL A 179 -2.27 0.33 -1.45
CA VAL A 179 -2.95 1.19 -2.44
C VAL A 179 -1.95 2.07 -3.19
N GLY A 180 -1.02 2.72 -2.48
CA GLY A 180 0.00 3.58 -3.07
C GLY A 180 0.95 2.80 -3.97
N GLY A 181 1.45 1.66 -3.49
CA GLY A 181 2.31 0.74 -4.25
C GLY A 181 1.62 0.22 -5.51
N MET A 182 0.37 -0.24 -5.40
CA MET A 182 -0.43 -0.68 -6.56
C MET A 182 -0.64 0.45 -7.58
N LEU A 183 -1.03 1.64 -7.15
CA LEU A 183 -1.28 2.77 -8.06
C LEU A 183 0.00 3.25 -8.74
N LEU A 184 1.12 3.32 -8.01
CA LEU A 184 2.43 3.64 -8.58
C LEU A 184 2.91 2.56 -9.55
N HIS A 185 2.72 1.29 -9.21
CA HIS A 185 3.05 0.16 -10.08
C HIS A 185 2.30 0.26 -11.42
N LEU A 186 0.99 0.42 -11.38
CA LEU A 186 0.18 0.57 -12.58
C LEU A 186 0.51 1.83 -13.38
N ARG A 187 0.87 2.93 -12.70
CA ARG A 187 1.34 4.16 -13.35
C ARG A 187 2.68 3.94 -14.07
N SER A 188 3.62 3.27 -13.42
CA SER A 188 4.93 2.89 -13.99
C SER A 188 4.76 2.05 -15.25
N LEU A 189 3.89 1.04 -15.23
CA LEU A 189 3.59 0.21 -16.39
C LEU A 189 3.00 1.00 -17.55
N ARG A 190 1.98 1.84 -17.29
CA ARG A 190 1.31 2.61 -18.36
C ARG A 190 2.16 3.72 -18.95
N LYS A 191 3.13 4.24 -18.19
CA LYS A 191 4.06 5.29 -18.65
C LYS A 191 5.40 4.76 -19.12
N PHE A 192 5.70 3.48 -18.89
CA PHE A 192 7.03 2.88 -19.13
C PHE A 192 8.16 3.63 -18.39
N GLU A 193 7.93 3.97 -17.12
CA GLU A 193 8.84 4.77 -16.29
C GLU A 193 9.27 4.01 -15.03
N HIS A 194 10.52 4.19 -14.58
CA HIS A 194 10.96 3.69 -13.28
C HIS A 194 10.25 4.41 -12.12
N SER A 195 10.11 3.71 -10.98
CA SER A 195 9.42 4.22 -9.79
C SER A 195 10.35 4.74 -8.69
N GLY A 196 11.67 4.76 -8.91
CA GLY A 196 12.64 5.21 -7.89
C GLY A 196 12.65 4.36 -6.61
N GLY A 197 12.20 3.10 -6.69
CA GLY A 197 12.11 2.21 -5.53
C GLY A 197 10.82 2.33 -4.72
N TRP A 198 9.98 3.32 -4.99
CA TRP A 198 8.77 3.61 -4.19
C TRP A 198 7.71 2.51 -4.21
N VAL A 199 7.58 1.77 -5.30
CA VAL A 199 6.67 0.60 -5.34
C VAL A 199 7.10 -0.44 -4.31
N LYS A 200 8.42 -0.70 -4.23
CA LYS A 200 8.96 -1.66 -3.27
C LYS A 200 8.78 -1.15 -1.84
N ALA A 201 9.18 0.09 -1.56
CA ALA A 201 9.08 0.67 -0.23
C ALA A 201 7.64 0.65 0.32
N LEU A 202 6.64 1.03 -0.48
CA LEU A 202 5.24 1.05 -0.03
C LEU A 202 4.64 -0.35 0.14
N LEU A 203 5.08 -1.34 -0.64
CA LEU A 203 4.66 -2.72 -0.45
C LEU A 203 5.36 -3.36 0.76
N GLU A 204 6.61 -2.99 1.04
CA GLU A 204 7.32 -3.39 2.26
C GLU A 204 6.72 -2.76 3.52
N GLU A 205 6.26 -1.51 3.46
CA GLU A 205 5.44 -0.87 4.50
C GLU A 205 4.16 -1.66 4.76
N ALA A 206 3.36 -1.93 3.71
CA ALA A 206 2.12 -2.69 3.85
C ALA A 206 2.34 -4.11 4.43
N GLU A 207 3.44 -4.75 4.05
CA GLU A 207 3.84 -6.06 4.58
C GLU A 207 4.29 -5.96 6.05
N ASN A 208 5.02 -4.91 6.42
CA ASN A 208 5.46 -4.67 7.79
C ASN A 208 4.27 -4.47 8.73
N GLU A 209 3.33 -3.61 8.36
CA GLU A 209 2.04 -3.42 9.06
C GLU A 209 1.26 -4.73 9.20
N ARG A 210 1.28 -5.58 8.15
CA ARG A 210 0.69 -6.92 8.21
C ARG A 210 1.41 -7.82 9.21
N MET A 211 2.72 -7.69 9.37
CA MET A 211 3.51 -8.44 10.35
C MET A 211 3.28 -7.96 11.79
N HIS A 212 3.01 -6.66 12.00
CA HIS A 212 2.51 -6.13 13.26
C HIS A 212 1.18 -6.80 13.62
N LEU A 213 0.23 -6.82 12.69
CA LEU A 213 -1.06 -7.51 12.87
C LEU A 213 -0.89 -8.99 13.23
N MET A 214 -0.09 -9.74 12.47
CA MET A 214 0.07 -11.18 12.70
C MET A 214 0.72 -11.47 14.06
N THR A 215 1.63 -10.60 14.51
CA THR A 215 2.20 -10.64 15.85
C THR A 215 1.15 -10.41 16.93
N MET A 216 0.30 -9.39 16.77
CA MET A 216 -0.77 -9.08 17.73
C MET A 216 -1.83 -10.17 17.80
N VAL A 217 -2.13 -10.86 16.69
CA VAL A 217 -3.08 -11.98 16.65
C VAL A 217 -2.60 -13.20 17.45
N GLU A 218 -1.29 -13.36 17.67
CA GLU A 218 -0.80 -14.39 18.60
C GLU A 218 -1.07 -14.05 20.06
N LEU A 219 -1.18 -12.77 20.39
CA LEU A 219 -1.47 -12.29 21.74
C LEU A 219 -2.97 -12.14 22.00
N VAL A 220 -3.73 -11.72 20.99
CA VAL A 220 -5.16 -11.40 21.10
C VAL A 220 -5.92 -12.07 19.96
N LYS A 221 -6.72 -13.09 20.28
CA LYS A 221 -7.54 -13.79 19.28
C LYS A 221 -8.83 -13.00 19.00
N PRO A 222 -9.07 -12.55 17.75
CA PRO A 222 -10.26 -11.74 17.42
C PRO A 222 -11.54 -12.58 17.45
N LYS A 223 -12.62 -11.99 17.96
CA LYS A 223 -13.96 -12.58 17.89
C LYS A 223 -14.62 -12.35 16.52
N TRP A 224 -15.67 -13.11 16.21
CA TRP A 224 -16.33 -13.05 14.89
C TRP A 224 -16.85 -11.64 14.53
N TYR A 225 -17.37 -10.89 15.51
CA TYR A 225 -17.87 -9.53 15.27
C TYR A 225 -16.75 -8.52 15.03
N GLU A 226 -15.56 -8.73 15.61
CA GLU A 226 -14.37 -7.90 15.37
C GLU A 226 -13.87 -8.13 13.94
N ARG A 227 -13.94 -9.36 13.44
CA ARG A 227 -13.63 -9.69 12.04
C ARG A 227 -14.61 -9.04 11.05
N LEU A 228 -15.90 -9.03 11.38
CA LEU A 228 -16.92 -8.33 10.58
C LEU A 228 -16.69 -6.81 10.59
N LEU A 229 -16.28 -6.26 11.73
CA LEU A 229 -15.93 -4.85 11.86
C LEU A 229 -14.70 -4.51 11.00
N VAL A 230 -13.64 -5.33 11.03
CA VAL A 230 -12.47 -5.18 10.15
C VAL A 230 -12.89 -5.18 8.68
N LEU A 231 -13.71 -6.14 8.25
CA LEU A 231 -14.20 -6.20 6.86
C LEU A 231 -14.93 -4.90 6.46
N THR A 232 -15.79 -4.39 7.36
CA THR A 232 -16.56 -3.17 7.11
C THR A 232 -15.66 -1.94 7.03
N VAL A 233 -14.75 -1.78 8.00
CA VAL A 233 -13.82 -0.65 8.06
C VAL A 233 -12.86 -0.67 6.88
N GLN A 234 -12.28 -1.82 6.54
CA GLN A 234 -11.44 -1.96 5.35
C GLN A 234 -12.21 -1.64 4.07
N GLY A 235 -13.45 -2.13 3.94
CA GLY A 235 -14.30 -1.83 2.79
C GLY A 235 -14.49 -0.33 2.57
N VAL A 236 -14.76 0.44 3.62
CA VAL A 236 -14.91 1.90 3.54
C VAL A 236 -13.56 2.59 3.34
N PHE A 237 -12.58 2.27 4.18
CA PHE A 237 -11.28 2.94 4.20
C PHE A 237 -10.50 2.72 2.91
N PHE A 238 -10.45 1.50 2.39
CA PHE A 238 -9.79 1.18 1.12
C PHE A 238 -10.33 2.05 -0.02
N ASN A 239 -11.65 2.12 -0.18
CA ASN A 239 -12.27 2.89 -1.26
C ASN A 239 -12.02 4.40 -1.08
N ALA A 240 -12.15 4.92 0.14
CA ALA A 240 -11.89 6.32 0.44
C ALA A 240 -10.41 6.69 0.18
N PHE A 241 -9.49 5.87 0.67
CA PHE A 241 -8.05 6.10 0.50
C PHE A 241 -7.60 5.92 -0.95
N PHE A 242 -8.17 4.96 -1.69
CA PHE A 242 -7.95 4.79 -3.13
C PHE A 242 -8.32 6.05 -3.92
N VAL A 243 -9.53 6.61 -3.69
CA VAL A 243 -9.95 7.85 -4.32
C VAL A 243 -9.07 9.02 -3.88
N LEU A 244 -8.73 9.11 -2.60
CA LEU A 244 -7.83 10.13 -2.07
C LEU A 244 -6.47 10.11 -2.78
N TYR A 245 -5.86 8.93 -2.92
CA TYR A 245 -4.55 8.77 -3.56
C TYR A 245 -4.61 9.11 -5.05
N LEU A 246 -5.68 8.74 -5.76
CA LEU A 246 -5.89 9.14 -7.16
C LEU A 246 -5.98 10.67 -7.31
N LEU A 247 -6.68 11.35 -6.40
CA LEU A 247 -6.86 12.79 -6.45
C LEU A 247 -5.61 13.55 -5.99
N SER A 248 -4.93 13.04 -4.96
CA SER A 248 -3.83 13.75 -4.31
C SER A 248 -2.89 12.80 -3.54
N PRO A 249 -1.87 12.23 -4.20
CA PRO A 249 -0.85 11.42 -3.54
C PRO A 249 -0.15 12.17 -2.39
N LYS A 250 0.12 13.47 -2.56
CA LYS A 250 0.70 14.33 -1.52
C LYS A 250 -0.14 14.38 -0.24
N LEU A 251 -1.46 14.48 -0.38
CA LEU A 251 -2.36 14.52 0.77
C LEU A 251 -2.46 13.12 1.39
N ALA A 252 -2.55 12.07 0.57
CA ALA A 252 -2.60 10.69 1.04
C ALA A 252 -1.37 10.36 1.91
N HIS A 253 -0.15 10.60 1.41
CA HIS A 253 1.08 10.40 2.19
C HIS A 253 1.14 11.25 3.45
N ARG A 254 0.67 12.51 3.42
CA ARG A 254 0.64 13.36 4.61
C ARG A 254 -0.37 12.88 5.65
N VAL A 255 -1.50 12.29 5.22
CA VAL A 255 -2.47 11.64 6.12
C VAL A 255 -1.82 10.44 6.80
N VAL A 256 -1.14 9.57 6.03
CA VAL A 256 -0.42 8.41 6.59
C VAL A 256 0.65 8.85 7.58
N GLY A 257 1.51 9.81 7.22
CA GLY A 257 2.53 10.32 8.14
C GLY A 257 1.96 10.84 9.48
N TYR A 258 0.77 11.43 9.49
CA TYR A 258 0.10 11.79 10.75
C TYR A 258 -0.57 10.60 11.46
N LEU A 259 -1.07 9.59 10.74
CA LEU A 259 -1.55 8.35 11.36
C LEU A 259 -0.41 7.68 12.13
N GLU A 260 0.79 7.63 11.57
CA GLU A 260 1.94 7.00 12.22
C GLU A 260 2.43 7.80 13.44
N GLU A 261 2.32 9.14 13.42
CA GLU A 261 2.53 9.93 14.63
C GLU A 261 1.57 9.54 15.77
N GLU A 262 0.30 9.22 15.44
CA GLU A 262 -0.65 8.70 16.42
C GLU A 262 -0.35 7.25 16.84
N ALA A 263 0.18 6.43 15.94
CA ALA A 263 0.63 5.07 16.25
C ALA A 263 1.81 5.10 17.24
N ILE A 264 2.84 5.91 16.98
CA ILE A 264 4.01 6.10 17.88
C ILE A 264 3.55 6.55 19.27
N HIS A 265 2.61 7.50 19.32
CA HIS A 265 2.02 7.95 20.59
C HIS A 265 1.29 6.79 21.31
N SER A 266 0.46 6.04 20.59
CA SER A 266 -0.30 4.91 21.14
C SER A 266 0.62 3.81 21.70
N TYR A 267 1.68 3.46 20.97
CA TYR A 267 2.67 2.49 21.43
C TYR A 267 3.53 2.99 22.60
N THR A 268 3.79 4.30 22.65
CA THR A 268 4.46 4.90 23.81
C THR A 268 3.60 4.80 25.07
N GLU A 269 2.29 5.04 24.97
CA GLU A 269 1.36 4.82 26.09
C GLU A 269 1.27 3.33 26.46
N TYR A 270 1.29 2.43 25.48
CA TYR A 270 1.33 0.99 25.73
C TYR A 270 2.58 0.60 26.54
N LEU A 271 3.77 1.06 26.14
CA LEU A 271 5.01 0.80 26.88
C LEU A 271 4.99 1.36 28.31
N LYS A 272 4.35 2.51 28.54
CA LYS A 272 4.16 3.05 29.90
C LYS A 272 3.28 2.15 30.74
N ASP A 273 2.18 1.64 30.17
CA ASP A 273 1.26 0.76 30.89
C ASP A 273 1.89 -0.60 31.21
N ILE A 274 2.74 -1.15 30.33
CA ILE A 274 3.59 -2.31 30.62
C ILE A 274 4.58 -1.98 31.75
N GLY A 275 5.31 -0.87 31.65
CA GLY A 275 6.30 -0.45 32.65
C GLY A 275 5.71 -0.17 34.03
N SER A 276 4.44 0.24 34.10
CA SER A 276 3.70 0.44 35.35
C SER A 276 3.04 -0.83 35.90
N GLY A 277 3.13 -1.96 35.18
CA GLY A 277 2.52 -3.23 35.58
C GLY A 277 1.01 -3.34 35.36
N LYS A 278 0.39 -2.39 34.65
CA LYS A 278 -1.04 -2.49 34.27
C LYS A 278 -1.28 -3.54 33.20
N ILE A 279 -0.27 -3.80 32.37
CA ILE A 279 -0.30 -4.85 31.35
C ILE A 279 0.87 -5.79 31.62
N GLU A 280 0.58 -7.09 31.62
CA GLU A 280 1.56 -8.14 31.85
C GLU A 280 2.58 -8.19 30.71
N ASN A 281 3.86 -8.22 31.07
CA ASN A 281 4.97 -8.32 30.11
C ASN A 281 5.25 -9.80 29.76
N VAL A 282 4.38 -10.39 28.95
CA VAL A 282 4.48 -11.80 28.52
C VAL A 282 5.66 -12.03 27.57
N ALA A 283 6.01 -13.31 27.34
CA ALA A 283 7.03 -13.68 26.36
C ALA A 283 6.63 -13.25 24.93
N ALA A 284 7.61 -12.82 24.14
CA ALA A 284 7.38 -12.42 22.75
C ALA A 284 6.91 -13.61 21.89
N PRO A 285 5.92 -13.40 20.99
CA PRO A 285 5.54 -14.42 20.01
C PRO A 285 6.73 -14.82 19.12
N ALA A 286 6.83 -16.10 18.78
CA ALA A 286 7.94 -16.61 17.96
C ALA A 286 8.05 -15.90 16.60
N ILE A 287 6.92 -15.51 16.01
CA ILE A 287 6.88 -14.77 14.74
C ILE A 287 7.60 -13.42 14.86
N ALA A 288 7.45 -12.74 16.00
CA ALA A 288 8.10 -11.47 16.27
C ALA A 288 9.61 -11.64 16.46
N ILE A 289 10.00 -12.67 17.22
CA ILE A 289 11.41 -13.01 17.45
C ILE A 289 12.13 -13.23 16.13
N ASP A 290 11.55 -14.06 15.26
CA ASP A 290 12.16 -14.38 13.97
C ASP A 290 12.11 -13.20 12.99
N TYR A 291 11.01 -12.44 12.92
CA TYR A 291 10.84 -11.34 11.97
C TYR A 291 11.76 -10.14 12.27
N TRP A 292 11.81 -9.70 13.53
CA TRP A 292 12.65 -8.58 13.99
C TRP A 292 14.02 -9.01 14.53
N ARG A 293 14.38 -10.28 14.37
CA ARG A 293 15.65 -10.87 14.86
C ARG A 293 15.92 -10.55 16.34
N LEU A 294 14.89 -10.63 17.17
CA LEU A 294 14.98 -10.34 18.60
C LEU A 294 15.72 -11.47 19.35
N PRO A 295 16.30 -11.19 20.53
CA PRO A 295 16.77 -12.23 21.45
C PRO A 295 15.67 -13.24 21.80
N LYS A 296 16.03 -14.52 22.03
CA LYS A 296 15.07 -15.60 22.28
C LYS A 296 14.26 -15.44 23.58
N ASP A 297 14.78 -14.67 24.53
CA ASP A 297 14.16 -14.32 25.81
C ASP A 297 13.40 -12.99 25.79
N SER A 298 13.18 -12.42 24.60
CA SER A 298 12.46 -11.16 24.44
C SER A 298 11.02 -11.22 24.95
N THR A 299 10.54 -10.07 25.37
CA THR A 299 9.23 -9.88 25.98
C THR A 299 8.32 -9.01 25.10
N LEU A 300 7.05 -8.91 25.48
CA LEU A 300 6.08 -8.02 24.84
C LEU A 300 6.61 -6.59 24.75
N LYS A 301 7.27 -6.09 25.79
CA LYS A 301 7.89 -4.76 25.81
C LYS A 301 8.88 -4.58 24.64
N ASP A 302 9.70 -5.58 24.35
CA ASP A 302 10.70 -5.52 23.29
C ASP A 302 10.03 -5.51 21.91
N VAL A 303 8.99 -6.33 21.73
CA VAL A 303 8.15 -6.36 20.52
C VAL A 303 7.48 -5.00 20.27
N ILE A 304 6.84 -4.41 21.29
CA ILE A 304 6.22 -3.08 21.15
C ILE A 304 7.27 -2.00 20.86
N THR A 305 8.50 -2.18 21.37
CA THR A 305 9.58 -1.22 21.12
C THR A 305 10.02 -1.22 19.66
N VAL A 306 10.18 -2.39 19.03
CA VAL A 306 10.53 -2.48 17.61
C VAL A 306 9.39 -2.08 16.68
N ILE A 307 8.14 -2.47 17.00
CA ILE A 307 6.95 -2.01 16.27
C ILE A 307 6.89 -0.48 16.26
N ARG A 308 7.03 0.17 17.43
CA ARG A 308 7.05 1.63 17.53
C ARG A 308 8.16 2.28 16.70
N ALA A 309 9.30 1.60 16.53
CA ALA A 309 10.38 2.10 15.69
C ALA A 309 10.03 2.00 14.20
N ASP A 310 9.38 0.91 13.78
CA ASP A 310 8.85 0.77 12.42
C ASP A 310 7.83 1.88 12.10
N GLU A 311 6.92 2.20 13.03
CA GLU A 311 5.97 3.32 12.88
C GLU A 311 6.67 4.67 12.66
N ALA A 312 7.78 4.90 13.39
CA ALA A 312 8.58 6.10 13.21
C ALA A 312 9.29 6.14 11.84
N HIS A 313 9.66 4.98 11.30
CA HIS A 313 10.16 4.86 9.94
C HIS A 313 9.06 5.19 8.93
N HIS A 314 7.89 4.55 9.03
CA HIS A 314 6.73 4.81 8.15
C HIS A 314 6.32 6.29 8.16
N ARG A 315 6.30 6.92 9.34
CA ARG A 315 6.08 8.36 9.53
C ARG A 315 7.04 9.18 8.65
N ASP A 316 8.33 8.91 8.77
CA ASP A 316 9.37 9.67 8.09
C ASP A 316 9.32 9.46 6.58
N VAL A 317 9.11 8.22 6.12
CA VAL A 317 8.97 7.88 4.70
C VAL A 317 7.76 8.58 4.09
N ASN A 318 6.60 8.53 4.74
CA ASN A 318 5.38 9.13 4.23
C ASN A 318 5.42 10.66 4.27
N HIS A 319 5.96 11.28 5.33
CA HIS A 319 6.16 12.73 5.34
C HIS A 319 7.14 13.18 4.25
N PHE A 320 8.20 12.41 4.02
CA PHE A 320 9.16 12.65 2.94
C PHE A 320 8.50 12.53 1.56
N ALA A 321 7.73 11.47 1.30
CA ALA A 321 6.99 11.28 0.05
C ALA A 321 6.06 12.46 -0.26
N SER A 322 5.36 12.95 0.76
CA SER A 322 4.51 14.14 0.64
C SER A 322 5.33 15.39 0.29
N ASP A 323 6.47 15.60 0.93
CA ASP A 323 7.35 16.76 0.69
C ASP A 323 7.96 16.74 -0.71
N VAL A 324 8.32 15.57 -1.26
CA VAL A 324 8.76 15.43 -2.67
C VAL A 324 7.70 16.00 -3.61
N HIS A 325 6.43 15.64 -3.40
CA HIS A 325 5.33 16.19 -4.20
C HIS A 325 5.11 17.69 -3.98
N TYR A 326 5.28 18.21 -2.76
CA TYR A 326 5.18 19.66 -2.50
C TYR A 326 6.29 20.46 -3.16
N GLN A 327 7.47 19.87 -3.36
CA GLN A 327 8.57 20.47 -4.13
C GLN A 327 8.32 20.45 -5.65
N GLY A 328 7.18 19.94 -6.12
CA GLY A 328 6.87 19.81 -7.54
C GLY A 328 7.60 18.66 -8.22
N LYS A 329 8.26 17.79 -7.45
CA LYS A 329 8.98 16.63 -7.95
C LYS A 329 8.08 15.40 -8.02
N GLU A 330 8.46 14.45 -8.87
CA GLU A 330 7.88 13.12 -8.86
C GLU A 330 8.68 12.19 -7.95
N LEU A 331 8.02 11.19 -7.35
CA LEU A 331 8.68 10.22 -6.47
C LEU A 331 9.87 9.52 -7.14
N ARG A 332 9.85 9.29 -8.47
CA ARG A 332 10.99 8.71 -9.18
C ARG A 332 12.27 9.55 -9.18
N GLU A 333 12.15 10.86 -8.93
CA GLU A 333 13.27 11.83 -8.95
C GLU A 333 13.99 11.90 -7.61
N ALA A 334 13.37 11.38 -6.54
CA ALA A 334 13.94 11.26 -5.22
C ALA A 334 13.82 9.80 -4.78
N PRO A 335 14.92 9.02 -4.77
CA PRO A 335 14.84 7.60 -4.47
C PRO A 335 14.18 7.39 -3.11
N ALA A 336 13.32 6.36 -3.03
CA ALA A 336 12.74 5.98 -1.75
C ALA A 336 13.88 5.69 -0.76
N PRO A 337 13.74 6.07 0.52
CA PRO A 337 14.64 5.61 1.57
C PRO A 337 14.39 4.11 1.78
N ILE A 338 15.00 3.28 0.94
CA ILE A 338 14.79 1.82 0.97
C ILE A 338 15.58 1.22 2.12
N GLY A 339 14.89 0.42 2.94
CA GLY A 339 15.47 -0.44 3.96
C GLY A 339 15.18 0.06 5.37
N TYR A 340 14.63 -0.84 6.20
CA TYR A 340 14.54 -0.69 7.65
C TYR A 340 15.91 -0.95 8.31
N ARG A 341 16.98 -0.27 7.85
CA ARG A 341 18.36 -0.51 8.30
C ARG A 341 19.09 0.75 8.72
#